data_AF-A0A0P1J176-F1
#
_entry.id   AF-A0A0P1J176-F1
#
_cell.length_a   1.000
_cell.length_b   1.000
_cell.length_c   1.000
_cell.angle_alpha   90.00
_cell.angle_beta   90.00
_cell.angle_gamma   90.00
#
_symmetry.space_group_name_H-M   'P 1'
#
loop_
_entity.id
_entity.type
_entity.pdbx_description
1 polymer ?
#
loop_
_entity_poly.entity_id
_entity_poly.type
_entity_poly.pdbx_seq_one_letter_code
_entity_poly.pdbx_strand_id
1 'polypeptide(L)'
;MYLRFTRVFLISLTLLTFSGLFATQGYAQATEEDAHLAIENPADLSKEEALRIYESLQRRMARGYDAAQLDLLMNYQNWPLFNDAPYISATHGQRYVNSYANRMAHNYGTLAEGEKLPKGSVLAKDSVTVTDEGNIHPGALFVMEKLAEGESPETGDWRYIMVMPDGSLFGDTKGARANAVAYCHDCHEAVADRDYTFFVPEEYIVGN
;
A
#
# COMPACT_ATOMS: atom_id res chain seq x y z
N MET A 1 16.29 87.03 3.73
CA MET A 1 17.66 86.56 3.46
C MET A 1 17.60 85.06 3.20
N TYR A 2 17.85 84.63 1.95
CA TYR A 2 17.97 83.25 1.42
C TYR A 2 16.78 82.29 1.55
N LEU A 3 16.48 81.35 0.65
CA LEU A 3 16.50 81.23 -0.82
C LEU A 3 15.77 79.90 -1.10
N ARG A 4 14.87 79.87 -2.10
CA ARG A 4 14.42 78.73 -2.95
C ARG A 4 14.18 77.33 -2.33
N PHE A 5 13.06 76.69 -2.68
CA PHE A 5 13.01 75.61 -3.68
C PHE A 5 11.60 75.00 -3.77
N THR A 6 11.05 75.00 -4.98
CA THR A 6 9.88 74.26 -5.45
C THR A 6 10.11 72.75 -5.33
N ARG A 7 9.08 71.97 -4.99
CA ARG A 7 8.82 70.66 -5.62
C ARG A 7 7.42 70.13 -5.33
N VAL A 8 6.68 70.01 -6.42
CA VAL A 8 5.42 69.27 -6.59
C VAL A 8 5.66 67.80 -6.21
N PHE A 9 4.81 67.22 -5.36
CA PHE A 9 4.74 65.77 -5.20
C PHE A 9 3.53 65.24 -5.95
N LEU A 10 3.80 64.55 -7.06
CA LEU A 10 2.84 63.76 -7.81
C LEU A 10 2.37 62.58 -6.95
N ILE A 11 1.05 62.37 -6.95
CA ILE A 11 0.39 61.15 -6.47
C ILE A 11 0.60 60.10 -7.55
N SER A 12 1.39 59.06 -7.27
CA SER A 12 1.55 57.90 -8.15
C SER A 12 0.72 56.75 -7.61
N LEU A 13 -0.37 56.44 -8.32
CA LEU A 13 -1.27 55.32 -8.08
C LEU A 13 -0.65 54.06 -8.70
N THR A 14 -0.06 53.19 -7.88
CA THR A 14 0.48 51.90 -8.35
C THR A 14 -0.60 50.83 -8.22
N LEU A 15 -1.25 50.50 -9.33
CA LEU A 15 -2.09 49.30 -9.49
C LEU A 15 -1.16 48.09 -9.67
N LEU A 16 -1.06 47.25 -8.64
CA LEU A 16 -0.45 45.93 -8.71
C LEU A 16 -1.54 44.91 -9.08
N THR A 17 -1.59 44.54 -10.36
CA THR A 17 -2.36 43.40 -10.85
C THR A 17 -1.61 42.11 -10.51
N PHE A 18 -2.07 41.36 -9.50
CA PHE A 18 -1.55 40.04 -9.18
C PHE A 18 -2.30 38.98 -9.99
N SER A 19 -1.75 38.59 -11.13
CA SER A 19 -2.24 37.48 -11.94
C SER A 19 -1.74 36.16 -11.33
N GLY A 20 -2.50 35.62 -10.37
CA GLY A 20 -2.26 34.29 -9.82
C GLY A 20 -2.91 33.20 -10.69
N LEU A 21 -2.13 32.62 -11.60
CA LEU A 21 -2.41 31.31 -12.19
C LEU A 21 -2.27 30.25 -11.08
N PHE A 22 -3.39 29.84 -10.47
CA PHE A 22 -3.41 28.62 -9.68
C PHE A 22 -3.56 27.44 -10.63
N ALA A 23 -2.44 26.78 -10.93
CA ALA A 23 -2.47 25.43 -11.45
C ALA A 23 -3.06 24.52 -10.36
N THR A 24 -4.27 24.02 -10.58
CA THR A 24 -4.84 22.94 -9.76
C THR A 24 -4.11 21.65 -10.13
N GLN A 25 -2.94 21.44 -9.52
CA GLN A 25 -2.37 20.11 -9.42
C GLN A 25 -3.28 19.31 -8.47
N GLY A 26 -4.12 18.46 -9.06
CA GLY A 26 -4.84 17.42 -8.34
C GLY A 26 -3.85 16.37 -7.84
N TYR A 27 -3.21 16.66 -6.70
CA TYR A 27 -2.70 15.62 -5.83
C TYR A 27 -3.79 15.34 -4.82
N ALA A 28 -4.40 14.15 -4.91
CA ALA A 28 -5.23 13.64 -3.84
C ALA A 28 -4.37 13.63 -2.56
N GLN A 29 -4.72 14.49 -1.61
CA GLN A 29 -4.12 14.46 -0.29
C GLN A 29 -4.69 13.23 0.43
N ALA A 30 -3.88 12.19 0.58
CA ALA A 30 -4.19 11.12 1.52
C ALA A 30 -4.14 11.71 2.93
N THR A 31 -5.29 11.80 3.60
CA THR A 31 -5.35 12.08 5.04
C THR A 31 -4.91 10.83 5.81
N GLU A 32 -4.48 11.00 7.05
CA GLU A 32 -4.04 9.91 7.94
C GLU A 32 -5.10 8.85 8.24
N GLU A 33 -6.32 9.01 7.73
CA GLU A 33 -7.51 8.30 8.16
C GLU A 33 -7.88 7.08 7.29
N ASP A 34 -7.23 6.83 6.16
CA ASP A 34 -7.71 5.80 5.26
C ASP A 34 -6.62 4.93 4.60
N ALA A 35 -6.04 4.04 5.41
CA ALA A 35 -5.32 2.87 4.91
C ALA A 35 -6.22 1.94 4.06
N HIS A 36 -7.54 2.16 4.11
CA HIS A 36 -8.59 1.34 3.53
C HIS A 36 -9.25 1.97 2.30
N LEU A 37 -8.68 3.03 1.70
CA LEU A 37 -9.26 3.71 0.53
C LEU A 37 -9.67 2.68 -0.51
N ALA A 38 -10.98 2.44 -0.56
CA ALA A 38 -11.60 1.52 -1.47
C ALA A 38 -11.62 2.16 -2.84
N ILE A 39 -11.14 1.44 -3.84
CA ILE A 39 -11.29 1.85 -5.23
C ILE A 39 -12.77 1.87 -5.56
N GLU A 40 -13.27 3.00 -6.05
CA GLU A 40 -14.63 3.10 -6.59
C GLU A 40 -14.71 2.31 -7.90
N ASN A 41 -15.81 1.58 -8.11
CA ASN A 41 -16.11 0.82 -9.32
C ASN A 41 -14.97 -0.13 -9.79
N PRO A 42 -14.54 -1.11 -8.98
CA PRO A 42 -13.57 -2.09 -9.44
C PRO A 42 -14.11 -2.85 -10.65
N ALA A 43 -13.27 -3.06 -11.67
CA ALA A 43 -13.65 -3.88 -12.80
C ALA A 43 -13.90 -5.33 -12.36
N ASP A 44 -14.88 -6.00 -12.97
CA ASP A 44 -15.10 -7.44 -12.83
C ASP A 44 -14.32 -8.16 -13.95
N LEU A 45 -13.14 -8.67 -13.61
CA LEU A 45 -12.21 -9.33 -14.52
C LEU A 45 -12.24 -10.84 -14.37
N SER A 46 -12.14 -11.56 -15.49
CA SER A 46 -11.74 -12.97 -15.49
C SER A 46 -10.32 -13.15 -14.95
N LYS A 47 -9.99 -14.38 -14.52
CA LYS A 47 -8.63 -14.74 -14.07
C LYS A 47 -7.58 -14.42 -15.14
N GLU A 48 -7.87 -14.74 -16.40
CA GLU A 48 -6.94 -14.50 -17.52
C GLU A 48 -6.74 -13.01 -17.78
N GLU A 49 -7.77 -12.18 -17.63
CA GLU A 49 -7.65 -10.72 -17.74
C GLU A 49 -6.84 -10.13 -16.60
N ALA A 50 -7.14 -10.51 -15.36
CA ALA A 50 -6.42 -10.07 -14.17
C ALA A 50 -4.92 -10.42 -14.26
N LEU A 51 -4.60 -11.65 -14.69
CA LEU A 51 -3.23 -12.11 -14.87
C LEU A 51 -2.49 -11.29 -15.93
N ARG A 52 -3.09 -11.07 -17.11
CA ARG A 52 -2.46 -10.26 -18.18
C ARG A 52 -2.18 -8.83 -17.73
N ILE A 53 -3.12 -8.22 -17.01
CA ILE A 53 -2.95 -6.86 -16.47
C ILE A 53 -1.82 -6.84 -15.44
N TYR A 54 -1.81 -7.80 -14.51
CA TYR A 54 -0.77 -7.92 -13.50
C TYR A 54 0.63 -8.05 -14.12
N GLU A 55 0.80 -8.98 -15.06
CA GLU A 55 2.08 -9.19 -15.77
C GLU A 55 2.58 -7.92 -16.47
N SER A 56 1.65 -7.12 -17.03
CA SER A 56 1.99 -5.84 -17.65
C SER A 56 2.54 -4.80 -16.66
N LEU A 57 2.13 -4.88 -15.39
CA LEU A 57 2.50 -3.95 -14.32
C LEU A 57 3.61 -4.46 -13.41
N GLN A 58 3.90 -5.76 -13.39
CA GLN A 58 4.79 -6.41 -12.42
C GLN A 58 6.17 -5.73 -12.32
N ARG A 59 6.81 -5.46 -13.45
CA ARG A 59 8.12 -4.76 -13.48
C ARG A 59 8.04 -3.33 -12.95
N ARG A 60 6.88 -2.66 -13.11
CA ARG A 60 6.66 -1.29 -12.64
C ARG A 60 6.44 -1.27 -11.13
N MET A 61 5.70 -2.24 -10.61
CA MET A 61 5.55 -2.51 -9.18
C MET A 61 6.89 -2.78 -8.51
N ALA A 62 7.68 -3.73 -9.04
CA ALA A 62 9.00 -4.07 -8.50
C ALA A 62 9.88 -2.82 -8.30
N ARG A 63 10.04 -2.01 -9.36
CA ARG A 63 10.83 -0.77 -9.30
C ARG A 63 10.29 0.26 -8.31
N GLY A 64 8.96 0.34 -8.17
CA GLY A 64 8.32 1.25 -7.24
C GLY A 64 8.63 0.84 -5.80
N TYR A 65 8.32 -0.40 -5.44
CA TYR A 65 8.51 -0.91 -4.08
C TYR A 65 9.98 -0.99 -3.66
N ASP A 66 10.90 -1.26 -4.59
CA ASP A 66 12.35 -1.27 -4.30
C ASP A 66 12.86 0.07 -3.73
N ALA A 67 12.20 1.19 -4.06
CA ALA A 67 12.56 2.50 -3.51
C ALA A 67 12.29 2.64 -2.01
N ALA A 68 11.49 1.74 -1.41
CA ALA A 68 11.29 1.67 0.04
C ALA A 68 12.51 1.11 0.79
N GLN A 69 13.43 0.43 0.09
CA GLN A 69 14.67 -0.15 0.64
C GLN A 69 14.44 -1.07 1.86
N LEU A 70 13.36 -1.87 1.81
CA LEU A 70 13.05 -2.84 2.85
C LEU A 70 13.73 -4.18 2.56
N ASP A 71 14.83 -4.48 3.26
CA ASP A 71 15.62 -5.70 3.07
C ASP A 71 14.78 -6.99 3.16
N LEU A 72 13.76 -7.01 4.03
CA LEU A 72 12.86 -8.15 4.21
C LEU A 72 12.03 -8.47 2.95
N LEU A 73 11.88 -7.53 2.02
CA LEU A 73 11.14 -7.67 0.76
C LEU A 73 12.06 -7.87 -0.45
N MET A 74 13.36 -7.97 -0.24
CA MET A 74 14.31 -8.15 -1.32
C MET A 74 13.93 -9.38 -2.15
N ASN A 75 13.64 -9.15 -3.44
CA ASN A 75 13.19 -10.18 -4.39
C ASN A 75 11.90 -10.92 -4.00
N TYR A 76 10.95 -10.28 -3.28
CA TYR A 76 9.73 -10.94 -2.83
C TYR A 76 8.89 -11.55 -3.96
N GLN A 77 8.91 -10.97 -5.16
CA GLN A 77 8.18 -11.50 -6.32
C GLN A 77 8.74 -12.84 -6.84
N ASN A 78 9.90 -13.29 -6.35
CA ASN A 78 10.45 -14.63 -6.60
C ASN A 78 10.11 -15.63 -5.48
N TRP A 79 9.36 -15.22 -4.46
CA TRP A 79 8.86 -16.12 -3.43
C TRP A 79 7.72 -16.99 -3.98
N PRO A 80 7.39 -18.11 -3.31
CA PRO A 80 6.16 -18.84 -3.59
C PRO A 80 4.93 -17.91 -3.65
N LEU A 81 4.21 -18.00 -4.77
CA LEU A 81 2.92 -17.37 -5.01
C LEU A 81 1.82 -18.35 -4.60
N PHE A 82 0.82 -17.89 -3.83
CA PHE A 82 -0.23 -18.74 -3.26
C PHE A 82 -1.54 -18.69 -4.04
N ASN A 83 -1.64 -17.85 -5.06
CA ASN A 83 -2.81 -17.76 -5.92
C ASN A 83 -2.47 -17.93 -7.41
N ASP A 84 -3.39 -18.51 -8.19
CA ASP A 84 -3.20 -18.80 -9.63
C ASP A 84 -3.48 -17.61 -10.56
N ALA A 85 -4.27 -16.64 -10.07
CA ALA A 85 -4.52 -15.35 -10.69
C ALA A 85 -4.78 -14.29 -9.61
N PRO A 86 -4.50 -12.99 -9.87
CA PRO A 86 -4.88 -11.92 -8.95
C PRO A 86 -6.38 -11.95 -8.66
N TYR A 87 -6.78 -11.70 -7.41
CA TYR A 87 -8.18 -11.73 -6.99
C TYR A 87 -8.57 -10.43 -6.28
N ILE A 88 -9.85 -10.04 -6.37
CA ILE A 88 -10.33 -8.83 -5.71
C ILE A 88 -10.34 -9.02 -4.19
N SER A 89 -9.77 -8.05 -3.47
CA SER A 89 -9.76 -8.06 -2.01
C SER A 89 -10.42 -6.82 -1.45
N ALA A 90 -11.62 -6.98 -0.88
CA ALA A 90 -12.36 -5.91 -0.21
C ALA A 90 -11.54 -5.31 0.95
N THR A 91 -10.82 -6.14 1.71
CA THR A 91 -9.99 -5.71 2.84
C THR A 91 -8.75 -4.92 2.43
N HIS A 92 -8.37 -4.93 1.15
CA HIS A 92 -7.27 -4.14 0.60
C HIS A 92 -7.78 -3.07 -0.37
N GLY A 93 -9.00 -2.59 -0.15
CA GLY A 93 -9.62 -1.49 -0.88
C GLY A 93 -10.08 -1.87 -2.29
N GLN A 94 -10.63 -3.06 -2.47
CA GLN A 94 -11.16 -3.54 -3.76
C GLN A 94 -10.13 -3.63 -4.89
N ARG A 95 -8.85 -3.80 -4.52
CA ARG A 95 -7.77 -4.03 -5.48
C ARG A 95 -7.65 -5.51 -5.81
N TYR A 96 -7.13 -5.80 -7.00
CA TYR A 96 -6.67 -7.14 -7.35
C TYR A 96 -5.33 -7.39 -6.65
N VAL A 97 -5.21 -8.47 -5.90
CA VAL A 97 -4.01 -8.78 -5.11
C VAL A 97 -3.41 -10.13 -5.49
N ASN A 98 -2.09 -10.24 -5.39
CA ASN A 98 -1.37 -11.51 -5.32
C ASN A 98 -0.82 -11.71 -3.91
N SER A 99 -0.77 -12.94 -3.43
CA SER A 99 -0.24 -13.31 -2.11
C SER A 99 1.04 -14.11 -2.23
N TYR A 100 2.13 -13.55 -1.73
CA TYR A 100 3.45 -14.17 -1.65
C TYR A 100 3.79 -14.49 -0.20
N ALA A 101 4.54 -15.57 0.01
CA ALA A 101 5.11 -15.88 1.32
C ALA A 101 6.56 -16.32 1.17
N ASN A 102 7.45 -15.81 2.02
CA ASN A 102 8.84 -16.22 1.98
C ASN A 102 9.00 -17.71 2.36
N ARG A 103 10.21 -18.27 2.20
CA ARG A 103 10.46 -19.70 2.49
C ARG A 103 10.16 -20.10 3.94
N MET A 104 10.23 -19.16 4.89
CA MET A 104 9.93 -19.46 6.29
C MET A 104 8.42 -19.69 6.48
N ALA A 105 7.60 -18.92 5.76
CA ALA A 105 6.16 -18.99 5.75
C ALA A 105 5.59 -20.09 4.81
N HIS A 106 6.31 -21.19 4.63
CA HIS A 106 5.96 -22.25 3.66
C HIS A 106 4.58 -22.89 3.89
N ASN A 107 4.05 -22.89 5.11
CA ASN A 107 2.74 -23.42 5.46
C ASN A 107 1.64 -22.35 5.61
N TYR A 108 1.89 -21.10 5.18
CA TYR A 108 0.93 -19.99 5.26
C TYR A 108 -0.48 -20.35 4.76
N GLY A 109 -0.59 -21.11 3.67
CA GLY A 109 -1.89 -21.51 3.10
C GLY A 109 -2.57 -22.70 3.76
N THR A 110 -1.95 -23.33 4.76
CA THR A 110 -2.38 -24.62 5.33
C THR A 110 -2.21 -24.70 6.85
N LEU A 111 -2.10 -23.57 7.55
CA LEU A 111 -1.99 -23.56 9.02
C LEU A 111 -3.21 -24.26 9.63
N ALA A 112 -2.96 -25.24 10.49
CA ALA A 112 -3.99 -25.80 11.34
C ALA A 112 -4.31 -24.85 12.51
N GLU A 113 -5.46 -25.06 13.16
CA GLU A 113 -5.86 -24.28 14.34
C GLU A 113 -4.76 -24.34 15.42
N GLY A 114 -4.35 -23.17 15.92
CA GLY A 114 -3.32 -23.02 16.94
C GLY A 114 -1.87 -23.16 16.43
N GLU A 115 -1.65 -23.50 15.16
CA GLU A 115 -0.32 -23.40 14.55
C GLU A 115 0.07 -21.93 14.36
N LYS A 116 1.37 -21.65 14.51
CA LYS A 116 1.94 -20.32 14.28
C LYS A 116 3.03 -20.38 13.25
N LEU A 117 3.17 -19.31 12.48
CA LEU A 117 4.30 -19.15 11.59
C LEU A 117 5.58 -18.90 12.40
N PRO A 118 6.75 -19.38 11.95
CA PRO A 118 8.01 -19.12 12.63
C PRO A 118 8.40 -17.64 12.51
N LYS A 119 9.10 -17.11 13.51
CA LYS A 119 9.76 -15.79 13.44
C LYS A 119 10.52 -15.64 12.13
N GLY A 120 10.40 -14.49 11.46
CA GLY A 120 11.02 -14.22 10.16
C GLY A 120 10.18 -14.68 8.97
N SER A 121 9.01 -15.28 9.21
CA SER A 121 7.98 -15.43 8.19
C SER A 121 7.53 -14.08 7.69
N VAL A 122 7.53 -13.90 6.37
CA VAL A 122 7.06 -12.67 5.73
C VAL A 122 5.99 -13.03 4.71
N LEU A 123 4.85 -12.36 4.82
CA LEU A 123 3.75 -12.39 3.87
C LEU A 123 3.73 -11.05 3.14
N ALA A 124 3.64 -11.08 1.82
CA ALA A 124 3.60 -9.89 0.99
C ALA A 124 2.41 -9.97 0.03
N LYS A 125 1.60 -8.92 0.00
CA LYS A 125 0.49 -8.77 -0.95
C LYS A 125 0.72 -7.54 -1.81
N ASP A 126 1.20 -7.73 -3.04
CA ASP A 126 1.17 -6.65 -4.02
C ASP A 126 -0.19 -6.56 -4.68
N SER A 127 -0.51 -5.38 -5.21
CA SER A 127 -1.83 -5.12 -5.74
C SER A 127 -1.82 -4.30 -7.01
N VAL A 128 -2.88 -4.45 -7.80
CA VAL A 128 -3.18 -3.63 -8.97
C VAL A 128 -4.59 -3.08 -8.84
N THR A 129 -4.74 -1.81 -9.20
CA THR A 129 -6.04 -1.13 -9.30
C THR A 129 -6.52 -1.24 -10.74
N VAL A 130 -7.73 -1.76 -10.92
CA VAL A 130 -8.44 -1.79 -12.20
C VAL A 130 -9.86 -1.31 -11.97
N THR A 131 -10.28 -0.26 -12.67
CA THR A 131 -11.66 0.26 -12.59
C THR A 131 -12.45 -0.12 -13.83
N ASP A 132 -13.78 -0.14 -13.74
CA ASP A 132 -14.67 -0.45 -14.87
C ASP A 132 -14.60 0.60 -16.00
N GLU A 133 -14.10 1.81 -15.70
CA GLU A 133 -13.78 2.84 -16.70
C GLU A 133 -12.42 2.60 -17.41
N GLY A 134 -11.71 1.53 -17.04
CA GLY A 134 -10.48 1.08 -17.70
C GLY A 134 -9.20 1.68 -17.14
N ASN A 135 -9.23 2.32 -15.97
CA ASN A 135 -8.02 2.82 -15.31
C ASN A 135 -7.21 1.65 -14.76
N ILE A 136 -5.91 1.59 -15.08
CA ILE A 136 -5.02 0.49 -14.70
C ILE A 136 -3.74 1.06 -14.04
N HIS A 137 -3.55 0.77 -12.76
CA HIS A 137 -2.42 1.29 -11.97
C HIS A 137 -1.83 0.25 -11.01
N PRO A 138 -0.51 0.26 -10.77
CA PRO A 138 0.09 -0.34 -9.58
C PRO A 138 -0.61 0.16 -8.33
N GLY A 139 -0.94 -0.76 -7.43
CA GLY A 139 -1.49 -0.48 -6.11
C GLY A 139 -0.40 -0.45 -5.04
N ALA A 140 -0.83 -0.51 -3.78
CA ALA A 140 0.08 -0.62 -2.64
C ALA A 140 0.59 -2.06 -2.45
N LEU A 141 1.71 -2.18 -1.75
CA LEU A 141 2.24 -3.43 -1.22
C LEU A 141 1.96 -3.50 0.29
N PHE A 142 1.27 -4.56 0.71
CA PHE A 142 0.94 -4.83 2.10
C PHE A 142 1.81 -5.97 2.62
N VAL A 143 2.39 -5.81 3.80
CA VAL A 143 3.40 -6.74 4.31
C VAL A 143 3.12 -7.07 5.76
N MET A 144 3.27 -8.35 6.10
CA MET A 144 3.27 -8.85 7.47
C MET A 144 4.57 -9.59 7.75
N GLU A 145 5.23 -9.27 8.86
CA GLU A 145 6.43 -9.97 9.33
C GLU A 145 6.16 -10.57 10.72
N LYS A 146 6.42 -11.88 10.86
CA LYS A 146 6.34 -12.57 12.16
C LYS A 146 7.59 -12.24 12.98
N LEU A 147 7.40 -11.63 14.14
CA LEU A 147 8.45 -11.21 15.05
C LEU A 147 8.84 -12.33 16.02
N ALA A 148 9.81 -12.05 16.89
CA ALA A 148 10.09 -12.94 18.00
C ALA A 148 8.89 -13.00 18.96
N GLU A 149 8.72 -14.13 19.64
CA GLU A 149 7.68 -14.29 20.65
C GLU A 149 7.84 -13.24 21.76
N GLY A 150 6.75 -12.52 22.03
CA GLY A 150 6.70 -11.45 23.03
C GLY A 150 7.32 -10.12 22.60
N GLU A 151 7.74 -9.98 21.34
CA GLU A 151 8.33 -8.74 20.83
C GLU A 151 7.27 -7.68 20.48
N SER A 152 6.05 -8.11 20.17
CA SER A 152 4.90 -7.23 19.92
C SER A 152 3.61 -7.91 20.38
N PRO A 153 3.43 -8.17 21.70
CA PRO A 153 2.28 -8.92 22.22
C PRO A 153 0.94 -8.30 21.83
N GLU A 154 0.88 -6.98 21.71
CA GLU A 154 -0.28 -6.20 21.30
C GLU A 154 -0.75 -6.49 19.87
N THR A 155 0.12 -7.05 19.03
CA THR A 155 -0.22 -7.46 17.66
C THR A 155 -0.04 -8.97 17.44
N GLY A 156 0.02 -9.77 18.51
CA GLY A 156 0.29 -11.20 18.40
C GLY A 156 1.66 -11.52 17.76
N ASP A 157 2.64 -10.66 17.99
CA ASP A 157 3.98 -10.70 17.42
C ASP A 157 4.01 -10.52 15.89
N TRP A 158 3.07 -9.76 15.33
CA TRP A 158 3.06 -9.37 13.92
C TRP A 158 3.42 -7.91 13.70
N ARG A 159 4.35 -7.64 12.79
CA ARG A 159 4.62 -6.30 12.25
C ARG A 159 3.86 -6.12 10.95
N TYR A 160 3.24 -4.96 10.76
CA TYR A 160 2.52 -4.60 9.54
C TYR A 160 3.19 -3.41 8.88
N ILE A 161 3.40 -3.50 7.57
CA ILE A 161 4.02 -2.45 6.76
C ILE A 161 3.18 -2.25 5.51
N MET A 162 2.97 -1.00 5.12
CA MET A 162 2.35 -0.64 3.85
C MET A 162 3.26 0.28 3.05
N VAL A 163 3.53 -0.09 1.80
CA VAL A 163 4.36 0.66 0.86
C VAL A 163 3.51 1.10 -0.31
N MET A 164 3.59 2.39 -0.65
CA MET A 164 2.88 2.96 -1.78
C MET A 164 3.53 2.56 -3.12
N PRO A 165 2.81 2.66 -4.26
CA PRO A 165 3.35 2.25 -5.56
C PRO A 165 4.60 3.00 -6.01
N ASP A 166 4.89 4.17 -5.43
CA ASP A 166 6.11 4.96 -5.67
C ASP A 166 7.27 4.62 -4.72
N GLY A 167 7.07 3.66 -3.82
CA GLY A 167 8.02 3.24 -2.80
C GLY A 167 8.00 4.05 -1.51
N SER A 168 7.14 5.07 -1.41
CA SER A 168 6.98 5.78 -0.15
C SER A 168 6.36 4.88 0.91
N LEU A 169 6.89 4.95 2.14
CA LEU A 169 6.35 4.21 3.27
C LEU A 169 5.05 4.90 3.74
N PHE A 170 3.93 4.20 3.65
CA PHE A 170 2.67 4.67 4.21
C PHE A 170 2.67 4.57 5.74
N GLY A 171 3.14 3.43 6.26
CA GLY A 171 3.34 3.20 7.69
C GLY A 171 3.95 1.84 8.00
N ASP A 172 4.49 1.74 9.21
CA ASP A 172 5.11 0.54 9.79
C ASP A 172 4.78 0.50 11.28
N THR A 173 4.19 -0.58 11.78
CA THR A 173 3.80 -0.69 13.19
C THR A 173 4.98 -0.60 14.15
N LYS A 174 6.20 -0.92 13.69
CA LYS A 174 7.44 -0.76 14.47
C LYS A 174 8.22 0.51 14.15
N GLY A 175 7.66 1.40 13.34
CA GLY A 175 8.40 2.52 12.76
C GLY A 175 7.55 3.77 12.55
N ALA A 176 7.81 4.43 11.42
CA ALA A 176 7.12 5.66 11.08
C ALA A 176 5.63 5.41 10.84
N ARG A 177 4.80 6.33 11.31
CA ARG A 177 3.35 6.32 11.09
C ARG A 177 2.68 5.00 11.54
N ALA A 178 3.12 4.41 12.66
CA ALA A 178 2.56 3.17 13.21
C ALA A 178 1.03 3.21 13.35
N ASN A 179 0.45 4.32 13.81
CA ASN A 179 -1.00 4.48 13.92
C ASN A 179 -1.74 4.38 12.58
N ALA A 180 -1.10 4.77 11.46
CA ALA A 180 -1.71 4.72 10.13
C ALA A 180 -1.91 3.27 9.66
N VAL A 181 -1.19 2.30 10.22
CA VAL A 181 -1.29 0.87 9.91
C VAL A 181 -1.82 0.05 11.09
N ALA A 182 -2.35 0.70 12.13
CA ALA A 182 -2.92 0.00 13.30
C ALA A 182 -4.11 -0.89 12.91
N TYR A 183 -4.97 -0.40 12.01
CA TYR A 183 -6.12 -1.14 11.51
C TYR A 183 -5.73 -2.51 10.92
N CYS A 184 -4.52 -2.64 10.34
CA CYS A 184 -4.07 -3.91 9.78
C CYS A 184 -4.13 -5.03 10.82
N HIS A 185 -3.77 -4.76 12.07
CA HIS A 185 -3.91 -5.74 13.13
C HIS A 185 -5.37 -5.94 13.54
N ASP A 186 -6.11 -4.85 13.79
CA ASP A 186 -7.51 -4.89 14.22
C ASP A 186 -8.38 -5.77 13.30
N CYS A 187 -8.16 -5.68 11.98
CA CYS A 187 -8.86 -6.53 11.02
C CYS A 187 -8.40 -8.00 11.07
N HIS A 188 -7.10 -8.23 11.27
CA HIS A 188 -6.51 -9.56 11.34
C HIS A 188 -6.79 -10.31 12.65
N GLU A 189 -7.23 -9.63 13.72
CA GLU A 189 -7.74 -10.26 14.95
C GLU A 189 -8.92 -11.21 14.68
N ALA A 190 -9.68 -10.97 13.61
CA ALA A 190 -10.80 -11.83 13.21
C ALA A 190 -10.39 -13.28 12.87
N VAL A 191 -9.09 -13.52 12.61
CA VAL A 191 -8.51 -14.84 12.32
C VAL A 191 -7.32 -15.14 13.25
N ALA A 192 -7.38 -14.67 14.51
CA ALA A 192 -6.34 -14.88 15.51
C ALA A 192 -6.08 -16.38 15.81
N ASP A 193 -7.08 -17.24 15.67
CA ASP A 193 -7.00 -18.71 15.79
C ASP A 193 -6.09 -19.37 14.72
N ARG A 194 -5.82 -18.62 13.64
CA ARG A 194 -4.97 -19.01 12.50
C ARG A 194 -3.75 -18.11 12.38
N ASP A 195 -3.22 -17.71 13.52
CA ASP A 195 -2.06 -16.84 13.66
C ASP A 195 -2.21 -15.53 12.87
N TYR A 196 -3.42 -14.96 12.87
CA TYR A 196 -3.72 -13.69 12.22
C TYR A 196 -3.55 -13.73 10.70
N THR A 197 -3.68 -14.90 10.05
CA THR A 197 -3.44 -15.03 8.60
C THR A 197 -4.71 -15.35 7.80
N PHE A 198 -5.09 -14.45 6.90
CA PHE A 198 -6.13 -14.71 5.89
C PHE A 198 -5.54 -15.47 4.70
N PHE A 199 -6.04 -16.67 4.41
CA PHE A 199 -5.59 -17.43 3.24
C PHE A 199 -6.13 -16.84 1.94
N VAL A 200 -5.55 -17.29 0.83
CA VAL A 200 -6.08 -17.07 -0.51
C VAL A 200 -7.48 -17.72 -0.61
N PRO A 201 -8.46 -17.08 -1.26
CA PRO A 201 -9.77 -17.69 -1.50
C PRO A 201 -9.64 -19.02 -2.25
N GLU A 202 -10.43 -20.02 -1.88
CA GLU A 202 -10.31 -21.40 -2.39
C GLU A 202 -10.29 -21.48 -3.92
N GLU A 203 -11.12 -20.70 -4.60
CA GLU A 203 -11.17 -20.63 -6.06
C GLU A 203 -9.84 -20.22 -6.70
N TYR A 204 -9.01 -19.46 -6.00
CA TYR A 204 -7.76 -18.89 -6.51
C TYR A 204 -6.52 -19.60 -5.99
N ILE A 205 -6.62 -20.57 -5.09
CA ILE A 205 -5.45 -21.30 -4.60
C ILE A 205 -4.74 -21.96 -5.77
N VAL A 206 -3.40 -21.87 -5.83
CA VAL A 206 -2.62 -22.59 -6.84
C VAL A 206 -2.94 -24.08 -6.73
N GLY A 207 -3.51 -24.67 -7.79
CA GLY A 207 -3.83 -26.08 -7.84
C GLY A 207 -2.57 -26.93 -7.66
N ASN A 208 -2.62 -27.87 -6.71
CA ASN A 208 -1.61 -28.93 -6.54
C ASN A 208 -1.55 -29.85 -7.77
#